data_AF-A0AAX6BFM2-F1
#
_entry.id   AF-A0AAX6BFM2-F1
#
_cell.length_a   1.000
_cell.length_b   1.000
_cell.length_c   1.000
_cell.angle_alpha   90.00
_cell.angle_beta   90.00
_cell.angle_gamma   90.00
#
_symmetry.space_group_name_H-M   'P 1'
#
loop_
_entity.id
_entity.type
_entity.pdbx_description
1 polymer ?
#
loop_
_entity_poly.entity_id
_entity_poly.type
_entity_poly.pdbx_seq_one_letter_code
_entity_poly.pdbx_strand_id
1 'polypeptide(L)'
;MEDETDACILALWEDGTTYQEFMKHTHDSIFYKSKQDQTYTNLDVSTSDPSYFIGARYNYYRSSAIESRYLVKTEIEVDFYDKEDIHEMVKSLINPSYRCLSHVVSPIEHSKLVIFSLYGSACPQKTIDTFVHPNVLNASQYIYQLEKNWNVLSN
;
A
#
# COMPACT_ATOMS: atom_id res chain seq x y z
N MET A 1 12.19 -9.41 12.29
CA MET A 1 12.35 -8.14 13.04
C MET A 1 12.20 -7.09 11.97
N GLU A 2 11.11 -6.33 11.99
CA GLU A 2 10.96 -5.19 11.09
C GLU A 2 12.05 -4.17 11.44
N ASP A 3 12.71 -3.64 10.41
CA ASP A 3 13.77 -2.64 10.60
C ASP A 3 13.10 -1.33 11.00
N GLU A 4 13.37 -0.85 12.23
CA GLU A 4 12.80 0.40 12.74
C GLU A 4 13.22 1.63 11.92
N THR A 5 14.18 1.47 11.00
CA THR A 5 14.63 2.51 10.08
C THR A 5 13.99 2.44 8.68
N ASP A 6 13.20 1.40 8.38
CA ASP A 6 12.46 1.30 7.12
C ASP A 6 11.19 2.16 7.14
N ALA A 7 10.94 2.86 6.04
CA ALA A 7 9.78 3.73 5.88
C ALA A 7 9.06 3.44 4.57
N CYS A 8 7.74 3.24 4.66
CA CYS A 8 6.89 3.01 3.50
C CYS A 8 5.99 4.22 3.24
N ILE A 9 6.05 4.76 2.03
CA ILE A 9 5.18 5.85 1.56
C ILE A 9 4.26 5.31 0.47
N LEU A 10 2.95 5.49 0.65
CA LEU A 10 1.95 5.24 -0.38
C LEU A 10 1.39 6.58 -0.86
N ALA A 11 1.64 6.91 -2.12
CA ALA A 11 1.06 8.07 -2.78
C ALA A 11 -0.04 7.62 -3.76
N LEU A 12 -1.22 8.23 -3.67
CA LEU A 12 -2.34 7.99 -4.58
C LEU A 12 -2.62 9.27 -5.36
N TRP A 13 -2.78 9.11 -6.67
CA TRP A 13 -3.06 10.20 -7.61
C TRP A 13 -4.41 9.95 -8.28
N GLU A 14 -5.08 11.02 -8.72
CA GLU A 14 -6.32 10.90 -9.50
C GLU A 14 -6.08 10.13 -10.80
N ASP A 15 -4.98 10.45 -11.48
CA ASP A 15 -4.53 9.79 -12.70
C ASP A 15 -3.01 9.97 -12.91
N GLY A 16 -2.50 9.33 -13.97
CA GLY A 16 -1.10 9.46 -14.37
C GLY A 16 -0.71 10.89 -14.78
N THR A 17 -1.63 11.70 -15.28
CA THR A 17 -1.36 13.10 -15.68
C THR A 17 -1.02 13.94 -14.45
N THR A 18 -1.83 13.84 -13.40
CA THR A 18 -1.65 14.56 -12.13
C THR A 18 -0.33 14.18 -11.46
N TYR A 19 0.02 12.88 -11.49
CA TYR A 19 1.34 12.41 -11.04
C TYR A 19 2.48 13.07 -11.83
N GLN A 20 2.42 13.08 -13.16
CA GLN A 20 3.47 13.68 -13.99
C GLN A 20 3.59 15.18 -13.79
N GLU A 21 2.47 15.90 -13.62
CA GLU A 21 2.50 17.32 -13.30
C GLU A 21 3.17 17.60 -11.95
N PHE A 22 2.86 16.80 -10.93
CA PHE A 22 3.53 16.91 -9.63
C PHE A 22 5.04 16.68 -9.74
N MET A 23 5.45 15.61 -10.43
CA MET A 23 6.87 15.29 -10.62
C MET A 23 7.60 16.39 -11.38
N LYS A 24 6.96 16.99 -12.39
CA LYS A 24 7.57 18.03 -13.23
C LYS A 24 7.67 19.39 -12.54
N HIS A 25 6.69 19.75 -11.71
CA HIS A 25 6.54 21.13 -11.25
C HIS A 25 6.73 21.33 -9.74
N THR A 26 6.56 20.27 -8.93
CA THR A 26 6.50 20.37 -7.47
C THR A 26 7.56 19.53 -6.76
N HIS A 27 7.79 18.30 -7.21
CA HIS A 27 8.66 17.32 -6.55
C HIS A 27 10.05 17.89 -6.21
N ASP A 28 10.79 18.39 -7.19
CA ASP A 28 12.18 18.84 -7.01
C ASP A 28 12.30 19.96 -5.97
N SER A 29 11.32 20.87 -5.94
CA SER A 29 11.27 21.96 -4.96
C SER A 29 11.17 21.41 -3.53
N ILE A 30 10.34 20.37 -3.32
CA ILE A 30 10.22 19.69 -2.03
C ILE A 30 11.53 18.96 -1.72
N PHE A 31 12.02 18.15 -2.65
CA PHE A 31 13.22 17.33 -2.50
C PHE A 31 14.43 18.13 -2.02
N TYR A 32 14.74 19.25 -2.69
CA TYR A 32 15.88 20.09 -2.32
C TYR A 32 15.66 20.88 -1.03
N LYS A 33 14.43 21.35 -0.76
CA LYS A 33 14.14 22.14 0.46
C LYS A 33 14.21 21.29 1.73
N SER A 34 13.80 20.02 1.66
CA SER A 34 13.85 19.10 2.79
C SER A 34 15.19 18.37 2.92
N LYS A 35 16.11 18.52 1.94
CA LYS A 35 17.35 17.73 1.84
C LYS A 35 17.07 16.24 1.88
N GLN A 36 16.07 15.80 1.12
CA GLN A 36 15.56 14.44 1.16
C GLN A 36 16.62 13.40 0.77
N ASP A 37 17.61 13.77 -0.07
CA ASP A 37 18.76 12.95 -0.43
C ASP A 37 19.61 12.49 0.77
N GLN A 38 19.50 13.18 1.92
CA GLN A 38 20.27 12.89 3.13
C GLN A 38 19.49 12.04 4.14
N THR A 39 18.22 11.72 3.86
CA THR A 39 17.33 11.06 4.84
C THR A 39 17.24 9.56 4.67
N TYR A 40 17.87 8.98 3.65
CA TYR A 40 17.84 7.53 3.38
C TYR A 40 19.16 7.05 2.78
N THR A 41 19.48 5.77 2.96
CA THR A 41 20.63 5.11 2.33
C THR A 41 20.26 4.33 1.09
N ASN A 42 18.99 3.91 0.98
CA ASN A 42 18.43 3.22 -0.16
C ASN A 42 17.00 3.71 -0.39
N LEU A 43 16.54 3.71 -1.64
CA LEU A 43 15.20 4.10 -2.03
C LEU A 43 14.73 3.16 -3.13
N ASP A 44 13.57 2.52 -2.91
CA ASP A 44 12.85 1.77 -3.93
C ASP A 44 11.54 2.49 -4.25
N VAL A 45 11.31 2.75 -5.55
CA VAL A 45 10.12 3.45 -6.03
C VAL A 45 9.49 2.63 -7.13
N SER A 46 8.21 2.30 -6.93
CA SER A 46 7.39 1.60 -7.90
C SER A 46 6.11 2.39 -8.16
N THR A 47 5.68 2.43 -9.42
CA THR A 47 4.43 3.09 -9.83
C THR A 47 3.49 2.05 -10.42
N SER A 48 2.19 2.20 -10.16
CA SER A 48 1.15 1.30 -10.65
C SER A 48 0.02 2.08 -11.29
N ASP A 49 -0.30 1.76 -12.54
CA ASP A 49 -1.44 2.30 -13.28
C ASP A 49 -1.99 1.20 -14.22
N PRO A 50 -3.17 0.61 -13.94
CA PRO A 50 -4.15 1.02 -12.91
C PRO A 50 -3.86 0.43 -11.52
N SER A 51 -4.27 1.15 -10.48
CA SER A 51 -4.45 0.61 -9.12
C SER A 51 -5.93 0.46 -8.77
N TYR A 52 -6.26 -0.48 -7.88
CA TYR A 52 -7.63 -0.80 -7.51
C TYR A 52 -7.88 -0.52 -6.02
N PHE A 53 -8.99 0.15 -5.73
CA PHE A 53 -9.48 0.28 -4.37
C PHE A 53 -10.53 -0.79 -4.09
N ILE A 54 -10.32 -1.59 -3.04
CA ILE A 54 -11.28 -2.59 -2.58
C ILE A 54 -11.70 -2.25 -1.16
N GLY A 55 -12.99 -1.94 -0.99
CA GLY A 55 -13.55 -1.60 0.31
C GLY A 55 -13.61 -2.80 1.25
N ALA A 56 -13.43 -2.54 2.54
CA ALA A 56 -13.74 -3.50 3.59
C ALA A 56 -14.81 -2.89 4.51
N ARG A 57 -14.41 -2.25 5.61
CA ARG A 57 -15.36 -1.48 6.43
C ARG A 57 -15.84 -0.21 5.74
N TYR A 58 -14.98 0.41 4.94
CA TYR A 58 -15.28 1.62 4.19
C TYR A 58 -15.08 1.41 2.69
N ASN A 59 -15.98 2.02 1.90
CA ASN A 59 -15.96 1.98 0.44
C ASN A 59 -15.27 3.21 -0.18
N TYR A 60 -14.68 4.08 0.63
CA TYR A 60 -13.98 5.27 0.19
C TYR A 60 -12.64 5.37 0.90
N TYR A 61 -11.58 5.60 0.12
CA TYR A 61 -10.21 5.72 0.66
C TYR A 61 -10.11 6.78 1.76
N ARG A 62 -10.71 7.95 1.55
CA ARG A 62 -10.66 9.06 2.52
C ARG A 62 -11.18 8.65 3.90
N SER A 63 -12.27 7.89 3.97
CA SER A 63 -12.83 7.40 5.24
C SER A 63 -11.88 6.42 5.93
N SER A 64 -11.27 5.51 5.18
CA SER A 64 -10.25 4.61 5.71
C SER A 64 -9.03 5.36 6.23
N ALA A 65 -8.48 6.28 5.43
CA ALA A 65 -7.24 6.98 5.75
C ALA A 65 -7.36 7.82 7.03
N ILE A 66 -8.51 8.45 7.29
CA ILE A 66 -8.73 9.24 8.52
C ILE A 66 -8.67 8.37 9.79
N GLU A 67 -9.20 7.14 9.73
CA GLU A 67 -9.23 6.24 10.89
C GLU A 67 -7.99 5.36 11.03
N SER A 68 -7.14 5.29 10.00
CA SER A 68 -6.04 4.34 9.94
C SER A 68 -4.93 4.70 10.93
N ARG A 69 -4.44 3.67 11.62
CA ARG A 69 -3.28 3.70 12.51
C ARG A 69 -2.18 2.74 12.10
N TYR A 70 -2.51 1.77 11.25
CA TYR A 70 -1.56 0.82 10.71
C TYR A 70 -1.78 0.66 9.21
N LEU A 71 -0.66 0.49 8.51
CA LEU A 71 -0.59 0.09 7.12
C LEU A 71 0.09 -1.27 7.07
N VAL A 72 -0.56 -2.25 6.44
CA VAL A 72 0.03 -3.56 6.17
C VAL A 72 0.33 -3.64 4.68
N LYS A 73 1.59 -3.71 4.30
CA LYS A 73 2.06 -3.90 2.93
C LYS A 73 2.27 -5.39 2.71
N THR A 74 1.55 -5.97 1.75
CA THR A 74 1.73 -7.37 1.32
C THR A 74 2.24 -7.39 -0.10
N GLU A 75 3.46 -7.83 -0.31
CA GLU A 75 4.04 -8.04 -1.63
C GLU A 75 3.78 -9.47 -2.06
N ILE A 76 3.33 -9.66 -3.30
CA ILE A 76 2.92 -10.97 -3.80
C ILE A 76 3.52 -11.16 -5.19
N GLU A 77 4.26 -12.25 -5.35
CA GLU A 77 4.76 -12.73 -6.64
C GLU A 77 3.83 -13.83 -7.14
N VAL A 78 3.49 -13.75 -8.42
CA VAL A 78 2.48 -14.59 -9.07
C VAL A 78 2.97 -15.05 -10.43
N ASP A 79 2.57 -16.24 -10.85
CA ASP A 79 2.85 -16.75 -12.19
C ASP A 79 1.96 -16.03 -13.23
N PHE A 80 0.67 -15.95 -12.92
CA PHE A 80 -0.36 -15.25 -13.69
C PHE A 80 -1.50 -14.82 -12.76
N TYR A 81 -2.18 -13.73 -13.08
CA TYR A 81 -3.42 -13.35 -12.42
C TYR A 81 -4.33 -12.56 -13.34
N ASP A 82 -5.62 -12.67 -13.09
CA ASP A 82 -6.63 -11.79 -13.64
C ASP A 82 -7.34 -10.96 -12.54
N LYS A 83 -8.45 -10.31 -12.90
CA LYS A 83 -9.21 -9.48 -11.97
C LYS A 83 -9.91 -10.30 -10.89
N GLU A 84 -10.36 -11.52 -11.18
CA GLU A 84 -11.01 -12.39 -10.20
C GLU A 84 -10.00 -12.87 -9.16
N ASP A 85 -8.81 -13.27 -9.62
CA ASP A 85 -7.68 -13.64 -8.77
C ASP A 85 -7.34 -12.52 -7.75
N ILE A 86 -7.33 -11.25 -8.18
CA ILE A 86 -7.11 -10.10 -7.27
C ILE A 86 -8.14 -10.09 -6.12
N HIS A 87 -9.42 -10.35 -6.43
CA HIS A 87 -10.46 -10.34 -5.41
C HIS A 87 -10.30 -11.52 -4.44
N GLU A 88 -9.90 -12.68 -4.93
CA GLU A 88 -9.62 -13.86 -4.09
C GLU A 88 -8.39 -13.65 -3.20
N MET A 89 -7.32 -13.05 -3.74
CA MET A 89 -6.14 -12.68 -2.96
C MET A 89 -6.49 -11.68 -1.87
N VAL A 90 -7.25 -10.63 -2.16
CA VAL A 90 -7.67 -9.68 -1.12
C VAL A 90 -8.54 -10.36 -0.06
N LYS A 91 -9.48 -11.24 -0.46
CA LYS A 91 -10.32 -11.98 0.49
C LYS A 91 -9.51 -12.87 1.43
N SER A 92 -8.49 -13.56 0.92
CA SER A 92 -7.63 -14.45 1.74
C SER A 92 -6.75 -13.69 2.72
N LEU A 93 -6.51 -12.39 2.49
CA LEU A 93 -5.82 -11.52 3.46
C LEU A 93 -6.76 -10.96 4.55
N ILE A 94 -8.08 -11.12 4.43
CA ILE A 94 -9.03 -10.63 5.43
C ILE A 94 -9.07 -11.57 6.62
N ASN A 95 -8.63 -11.07 7.77
CA ASN A 95 -8.86 -11.73 9.05
C ASN A 95 -10.12 -11.15 9.73
N PRO A 96 -11.18 -11.94 9.96
CA PRO A 96 -12.46 -11.43 10.50
C PRO A 96 -12.35 -10.94 11.96
N SER A 97 -11.30 -11.34 12.69
CA SER A 97 -11.05 -10.85 14.05
C SER A 97 -10.48 -9.43 14.09
N TYR A 98 -10.04 -8.89 12.94
CA TYR A 98 -9.44 -7.57 12.85
C TYR A 98 -10.29 -6.63 11.99
N ARG A 99 -10.38 -5.38 12.42
CA ARG A 99 -11.12 -4.34 11.71
C ARG A 99 -10.26 -3.76 10.58
N CYS A 100 -10.20 -4.48 9.45
CA CYS A 100 -9.67 -3.93 8.21
C CYS A 100 -10.62 -2.84 7.66
N LEU A 101 -10.07 -1.69 7.26
CA LEU A 101 -10.81 -0.54 6.77
C LEU A 101 -10.99 -0.60 5.26
N SER A 102 -9.91 -0.87 4.53
CA SER A 102 -9.91 -1.04 3.08
C SER A 102 -8.57 -1.58 2.59
N HIS A 103 -8.52 -1.89 1.30
CA HIS A 103 -7.35 -2.34 0.58
C HIS A 103 -7.08 -1.44 -0.65
N VAL A 104 -5.81 -1.21 -0.95
CA VAL A 104 -5.34 -0.67 -2.24
C VAL A 104 -4.47 -1.74 -2.88
N VAL A 105 -4.85 -2.18 -4.07
CA VAL A 105 -4.12 -3.17 -4.85
C VAL A 105 -3.39 -2.47 -5.98
N SER A 106 -2.08 -2.66 -6.03
CA SER A 106 -1.18 -2.03 -6.99
C SER A 106 -0.40 -3.11 -7.76
N PRO A 107 -0.86 -3.48 -8.96
CA PRO A 107 -0.06 -4.19 -9.95
C PRO A 107 1.22 -3.42 -10.26
N ILE A 108 2.38 -3.95 -9.87
CA ILE A 108 3.67 -3.30 -10.18
C ILE A 108 4.23 -3.84 -11.49
N GLU A 109 4.12 -5.16 -11.67
CA GLU A 109 4.55 -5.88 -12.88
C GLU A 109 3.55 -7.00 -13.20
N HIS A 110 3.71 -7.64 -14.36
CA HIS A 110 2.87 -8.77 -14.78
C HIS A 110 2.90 -9.95 -13.79
N SER A 111 3.99 -10.09 -13.02
CA SER A 111 4.20 -11.17 -12.05
C SER A 111 4.30 -10.67 -10.61
N LYS A 112 4.04 -9.38 -10.35
CA LYS A 112 4.18 -8.78 -9.02
C LYS A 112 3.06 -7.78 -8.74
N LEU A 113 2.38 -7.98 -7.62
CA LEU A 113 1.40 -7.04 -7.10
C LEU A 113 1.68 -6.73 -5.63
N VAL A 114 1.26 -5.55 -5.20
CA VAL A 114 1.35 -5.12 -3.80
C VAL A 114 -0.05 -4.77 -3.30
N ILE A 115 -0.41 -5.29 -2.14
CA ILE A 115 -1.68 -4.99 -1.47
C ILE A 115 -1.38 -4.23 -0.19
N PHE A 116 -1.84 -2.99 -0.14
CA PHE A 116 -1.82 -2.15 1.04
C PHE A 116 -3.16 -2.25 1.77
N SER A 117 -3.12 -2.74 3.02
CA SER A 117 -4.32 -2.88 3.86
C SER A 117 -4.27 -1.90 5.02
N LEU A 118 -5.36 -1.17 5.21
CA LEU A 118 -5.47 -0.12 6.22
C LEU A 118 -6.25 -0.62 7.45
N TYR A 119 -5.71 -0.40 8.65
CA TYR A 119 -6.33 -0.82 9.91
C TYR A 119 -6.41 0.33 10.92
N GLY A 120 -7.52 0.40 11.67
CA GLY A 120 -7.79 1.54 12.56
C GLY A 120 -7.37 1.40 14.02
N SER A 121 -7.19 0.19 14.54
CA SER A 121 -6.92 -0.02 15.98
C SER A 121 -5.96 -1.17 16.26
N ALA A 122 -6.10 -2.29 15.56
CA ALA A 122 -5.22 -3.43 15.60
C ALA A 122 -5.10 -4.02 14.20
N CYS A 123 -3.92 -4.54 13.88
CA CYS A 123 -3.68 -5.30 12.66
C CYS A 123 -3.18 -6.72 13.02
N PRO A 124 -3.45 -7.71 12.15
CA PRO A 124 -2.88 -9.03 12.28
C PRO A 124 -1.36 -8.98 12.13
N GLN A 125 -0.63 -9.77 12.93
CA GLN A 125 0.84 -9.81 12.87
C GLN A 125 1.36 -10.47 11.58
N LYS A 126 0.63 -11.45 11.04
CA LYS A 126 0.90 -12.12 9.77
C LYS A 126 -0.41 -12.65 9.17
N THR A 127 -1.00 -11.97 8.18
CA THR A 127 -2.09 -12.59 7.38
C THR A 127 -1.57 -13.52 6.30
N ILE A 128 -0.28 -13.41 5.99
CA ILE A 128 0.39 -14.26 5.02
C ILE A 128 0.40 -15.73 5.43
N ASP A 129 0.39 -16.04 6.73
CA ASP A 129 0.39 -17.43 7.22
C ASP A 129 -0.90 -18.18 6.83
N THR A 130 -1.97 -17.44 6.54
CA THR A 130 -3.26 -17.97 6.07
C THR A 130 -3.52 -17.68 4.59
N PHE A 131 -2.56 -17.05 3.90
CA PHE A 131 -2.69 -16.67 2.50
C PHE A 131 -2.46 -17.90 1.61
N VAL A 132 -3.52 -18.35 0.95
CA VAL A 132 -3.48 -19.50 0.05
C VAL A 132 -4.16 -19.11 -1.26
N HIS A 133 -3.38 -19.12 -2.33
CA HIS A 133 -3.87 -18.89 -3.69
C HIS A 133 -3.03 -19.71 -4.68
N PRO A 134 -3.64 -20.42 -5.65
CA PRO A 134 -2.94 -21.36 -6.52
C PRO A 134 -1.83 -20.72 -7.36
N ASN A 135 -2.01 -19.47 -7.77
CA ASN A 135 -1.08 -18.76 -8.66
C ASN A 135 0.01 -17.97 -7.91
N VAL A 136 0.02 -18.00 -6.58
CA VAL A 136 1.01 -17.28 -5.77
C VAL A 136 2.27 -18.12 -5.63
N LEU A 137 3.39 -17.55 -6.06
CA LEU A 137 4.72 -18.16 -5.97
C LEU A 137 5.38 -17.81 -4.65
N ASN A 138 5.25 -16.56 -4.22
CA ASN A 138 5.83 -16.05 -3.00
C ASN A 138 4.99 -14.88 -2.50
N ALA A 139 5.02 -14.65 -1.19
CA ALA A 139 4.46 -13.45 -0.61
C ALA A 139 5.34 -12.98 0.55
N SER A 140 5.29 -11.69 0.86
CA SER A 140 5.95 -11.09 2.01
C SER A 140 5.08 -10.00 2.60
N GLN A 141 5.14 -9.83 3.91
CA GLN A 141 4.29 -8.88 4.62
C GLN A 141 5.11 -8.02 5.57
N TYR A 142 4.77 -6.74 5.59
CA TYR A 142 5.39 -5.70 6.39
C TYR A 142 4.30 -4.85 7.05
N ILE A 143 4.47 -4.54 8.33
CA ILE A 143 3.52 -3.79 9.13
C ILE A 143 4.16 -2.47 9.52
N TYR A 144 3.46 -1.38 9.25
CA TYR A 144 3.91 -0.03 9.57
C TYR A 144 2.88 0.62 10.49
N GLN A 145 3.36 1.14 11.63
CA GLN A 145 2.57 2.04 12.46
C GLN A 145 2.60 3.43 11.85
N LEU A 146 1.42 4.01 11.62
CA LEU A 146 1.29 5.31 10.98
C LEU A 146 1.54 6.44 11.98
N GLU A 147 2.34 7.42 11.57
CA GLU A 147 2.64 8.60 12.38
C GLU A 147 1.39 9.47 12.66
N LYS A 148 1.49 10.35 13.66
CA LYS A 148 0.45 11.36 13.89
C LYS A 148 0.44 12.33 12.71
N ASN A 149 -0.74 12.56 12.11
CA ASN A 149 -0.92 13.38 10.91
C ASN A 149 -0.20 12.83 9.66
N TRP A 150 0.00 11.50 9.58
CA TRP A 150 0.61 10.84 8.43
C TRP A 150 -0.10 11.14 7.09
N ASN A 151 -1.40 11.41 7.14
CA ASN A 151 -2.22 11.59 5.96
C ASN A 151 -2.25 13.07 5.53
N VAL A 152 -1.60 13.37 4.42
CA VAL A 152 -1.69 14.66 3.74
C VAL A 152 -2.72 14.54 2.63
N LEU A 153 -3.94 15.00 2.89
CA LEU A 153 -4.98 15.10 1.87
C LEU A 153 -4.88 16.49 1.23
N SER A 154 -4.71 16.56 -0.10
CA SER A 154 -4.95 17.80 -0.83
C SER A 154 -6.44 18.15 -0.71
N ASN A 155 -6.72 19.43 -0.43
CA ASN A 155 -8.09 19.95 -0.37
C ASN A 155 -8.75 20.01 -1.74
#